data_AF-A0A0R3PZ27-F1
#
_entry.id   AF-A0A0R3PZ27-F1
#
_cell.length_a   1.000
_cell.length_b   1.000
_cell.length_c   1.000
_cell.angle_alpha   90.00
_cell.angle_beta   90.00
_cell.angle_gamma   90.00
#
_symmetry.space_group_name_H-M   'P 1'
#
loop_
_entity.id
_entity.type
_entity.pdbx_description
1 polymer ?
#
loop_
_entity_poly.entity_id
_entity_poly.type
_entity_poly.pdbx_seq_one_letter_code
_entity_poly.pdbx_strand_id
1 'polypeptide(L)'
;MVDESRVDMVNSFELRMFTRDGHVFPELEVVGWYCTGGDGLEEDEVYLQSFFAVAIDSPVVVKLNPAVDSPTKSRETPLDSAGHQLVEIDWTLVSEQSERIGIDHIARLSHQHLIRYVSFIFSHFGKISN
;
A
#
# COMPACT_ATOMS: atom_id res chain seq x y z
N MET A 1 -15.95 22.87 4.72
CA MET A 1 -16.86 22.09 5.59
C MET A 1 -16.71 20.64 5.17
N VAL A 2 -15.98 19.86 5.96
CA VAL A 2 -15.81 18.43 5.73
C VAL A 2 -17.16 17.77 6.01
N ASP A 3 -17.62 16.94 5.07
CA ASP A 3 -18.92 16.27 5.13
C ASP A 3 -18.89 15.19 6.22
N GLU A 4 -19.61 15.42 7.33
CA GLU A 4 -19.71 14.51 8.48
C GLU A 4 -20.16 13.09 8.06
N SER A 5 -20.93 12.97 6.98
CA SER A 5 -21.39 11.67 6.47
C SER A 5 -20.26 10.79 5.90
N ARG A 6 -19.15 11.39 5.44
CA ARG A 6 -17.95 10.65 5.00
C ARG A 6 -17.14 10.12 6.18
N VAL A 7 -17.16 10.81 7.32
CA VAL A 7 -16.41 10.44 8.53
C VAL A 7 -17.07 9.24 9.24
N ASP A 8 -18.40 9.19 9.28
CA ASP A 8 -19.15 8.07 9.88
C ASP A 8 -18.98 6.73 9.13
N MET A 9 -18.75 6.79 7.81
CA MET A 9 -18.51 5.59 7.00
C MET A 9 -17.18 4.91 7.35
N VAL A 10 -16.15 5.70 7.68
CA VAL A 10 -14.82 5.21 8.08
C VAL A 10 -14.89 4.52 9.45
N ASN A 11 -15.55 5.17 10.43
CA ASN A 11 -15.67 4.66 11.79
C ASN A 11 -16.36 3.27 11.87
N SER A 12 -17.42 3.06 11.07
CA SER A 12 -18.21 1.83 11.14
C SER A 12 -17.60 0.65 10.37
N PHE A 13 -16.81 0.91 9.31
CA PHE A 13 -16.17 -0.13 8.53
C PHE A 13 -14.85 -0.60 9.18
N GLU A 14 -14.05 0.33 9.66
CA GLU A 14 -12.74 0.04 10.26
C GLU A 14 -12.87 -0.75 11.56
N LEU A 15 -13.75 -0.32 12.49
CA LEU A 15 -14.02 -1.06 13.72
C LEU A 15 -14.49 -2.50 13.47
N ARG A 16 -15.20 -2.76 12.37
CA ARG A 16 -15.71 -4.09 12.01
C ARG A 16 -14.64 -4.99 11.41
N MET A 17 -13.66 -4.43 10.72
CA MET A 17 -12.49 -5.18 10.25
C MET A 17 -11.58 -5.51 11.44
N PHE A 18 -11.28 -4.53 12.29
CA PHE A 18 -10.44 -4.71 13.49
C PHE A 18 -11.00 -5.74 14.49
N THR A 19 -12.30 -5.73 14.74
CA THR A 19 -12.94 -6.74 15.62
C THR A 19 -12.96 -8.14 15.02
N ARG A 20 -12.90 -8.29 13.70
CA ARG A 20 -12.81 -9.59 13.04
C ARG A 20 -11.39 -10.14 13.07
N ASP A 21 -10.40 -9.30 12.82
CA ASP A 21 -9.00 -9.72 12.74
C ASP A 21 -8.42 -10.10 14.10
N GLY A 22 -8.85 -9.45 15.19
CA GLY A 22 -8.43 -9.80 16.57
C GLY A 22 -8.84 -11.21 17.03
N HIS A 23 -9.79 -11.88 16.36
CA HIS A 23 -10.12 -13.28 16.62
C HIS A 23 -9.19 -14.27 15.90
N VAL A 24 -8.52 -13.84 14.83
CA VAL A 24 -7.66 -14.67 14.00
C VAL A 24 -6.19 -14.42 14.32
N PHE A 25 -5.83 -13.17 14.62
CA PHE A 25 -4.47 -12.71 14.95
C PHE A 25 -4.51 -11.70 16.12
N PRO A 26 -4.76 -12.18 17.35
CA PRO A 26 -4.88 -11.32 18.53
C PRO A 26 -3.61 -10.54 18.88
N GLU A 27 -2.46 -10.96 18.37
CA GLU A 27 -1.16 -10.32 18.56
C GLU A 27 -0.90 -9.09 17.67
N LEU A 28 -1.75 -8.85 16.66
CA LEU A 28 -1.58 -7.72 15.75
C LEU A 28 -2.33 -6.49 16.26
N GLU A 29 -1.64 -5.35 16.27
CA GLU A 29 -2.18 -4.05 16.67
C GLU A 29 -2.29 -3.12 15.47
N VAL A 30 -3.26 -2.20 15.52
CA VAL A 30 -3.42 -1.15 14.52
C VAL A 30 -2.35 -0.09 14.76
N VAL A 31 -1.48 0.10 13.78
CA VAL A 31 -0.35 1.04 13.87
C VAL A 31 -0.54 2.29 13.01
N GLY A 32 -1.57 2.34 12.16
CA GLY A 32 -1.72 3.42 11.19
C GLY A 32 -2.69 3.16 10.05
N TRP A 33 -2.54 3.94 8.98
CA TRP A 33 -3.42 3.96 7.81
C TRP A 33 -2.63 4.23 6.52
N TYR A 34 -3.27 4.11 5.36
CA TYR A 34 -2.63 4.40 4.07
C TYR A 34 -3.57 5.15 3.14
N CYS A 35 -3.00 5.91 2.20
CA CYS A 35 -3.75 6.58 1.14
C CYS A 35 -3.06 6.46 -0.22
N THR A 36 -3.82 6.63 -1.29
CA THR A 36 -3.25 6.74 -2.64
C THR A 36 -3.11 8.21 -3.04
N GLY A 37 -2.02 8.56 -3.72
CA GLY A 37 -1.83 9.94 -4.18
C GLY A 37 -0.43 10.24 -4.71
N GLY A 38 -0.22 11.50 -5.07
CA GLY A 38 1.07 12.01 -5.53
C GLY A 38 2.04 12.34 -4.40
N ASP A 39 3.14 13.00 -4.76
CA ASP A 39 4.15 13.37 -3.78
C ASP A 39 3.77 14.64 -3.01
N GLY A 40 3.44 14.50 -1.73
CA GLY A 40 3.09 15.61 -0.83
C GLY A 40 1.78 15.37 -0.11
N LEU A 41 1.55 16.01 1.02
CA LEU A 41 0.33 15.81 1.83
C LEU A 41 -0.77 16.79 1.43
N GLU A 42 -2.00 16.29 1.38
CA GLU A 42 -3.20 17.08 1.17
C GLU A 42 -3.82 17.49 2.51
N GLU A 43 -4.62 18.57 2.52
CA GLU A 43 -5.24 19.11 3.74
C GLU A 43 -6.13 18.08 4.44
N ASP A 44 -6.89 17.30 3.67
CA ASP A 44 -7.74 16.22 4.17
C ASP A 44 -6.92 15.11 4.86
N GLU A 45 -5.68 14.86 4.41
CA GLU A 45 -4.80 13.83 4.98
C GLU A 45 -4.22 14.27 6.32
N VAL A 46 -3.92 15.57 6.48
CA VAL A 46 -3.50 16.14 7.76
C VAL A 46 -4.64 16.09 8.78
N TYR A 47 -5.88 16.32 8.32
CA TYR A 47 -7.07 16.17 9.16
C TYR A 47 -7.27 14.71 9.60
N LEU A 48 -7.18 13.75 8.67
CA LEU A 48 -7.29 12.33 8.98
C LEU A 48 -6.19 11.86 9.94
N GLN A 49 -4.95 12.31 9.75
CA GLN A 49 -3.86 12.02 10.68
C GLN A 49 -4.20 12.47 12.11
N SER A 50 -4.75 13.67 12.24
CA SER A 50 -5.16 14.22 13.55
C SER A 50 -6.34 13.44 14.15
N PHE A 51 -7.25 12.95 13.30
CA PHE A 51 -8.37 12.12 13.71
C PHE A 51 -7.90 10.75 14.24
N PHE A 52 -7.00 10.08 13.52
CA PHE A 52 -6.45 8.79 13.93
C PHE A 52 -5.60 8.88 15.20
N ALA A 53 -4.91 10.01 15.42
CA ALA A 53 -4.12 10.24 16.63
C ALA A 53 -4.96 10.30 17.92
N VAL A 54 -6.29 10.35 17.82
CA VAL A 54 -7.20 10.21 18.98
C VAL A 54 -7.33 8.75 19.42
N ALA A 55 -7.15 7.80 18.50
CA ALA A 55 -7.40 6.37 18.73
C ALA A 55 -6.12 5.51 18.72
N ILE A 56 -5.09 5.93 17.98
CA ILE A 56 -3.83 5.20 17.78
C ILE A 56 -2.70 6.07 18.34
N ASP A 57 -1.81 5.49 19.14
CA ASP A 57 -0.62 6.20 19.62
C ASP A 57 0.41 6.30 18.48
N SER A 58 0.79 7.54 18.13
CA SER A 58 1.70 7.85 17.01
C SER A 58 1.35 7.13 15.70
N PRO A 59 0.18 7.40 15.08
CA PRO A 59 -0.24 6.67 13.89
C PRO A 59 0.70 6.93 12.71
N VAL A 60 1.14 5.86 12.04
CA VAL A 60 1.93 5.98 10.81
C VAL A 60 1.00 6.10 9.61
N VAL A 61 1.28 7.01 8.68
CA VAL A 61 0.59 7.06 7.38
C VAL A 61 1.52 6.62 6.26
N VAL A 62 1.05 5.71 5.41
CA VAL A 62 1.78 5.27 4.20
C VAL A 62 1.11 5.85 2.95
N LYS A 63 1.85 6.68 2.21
CA LYS A 63 1.38 7.18 0.91
C LYS A 63 1.77 6.21 -0.20
N LEU A 64 0.79 5.77 -0.99
CA LEU A 64 0.97 4.85 -2.11
C LEU A 64 0.75 5.59 -3.43
N ASN A 65 1.68 5.47 -4.37
CA ASN A 65 1.51 6.05 -5.70
C ASN A 65 1.41 4.94 -6.76
N PRO A 66 0.20 4.40 -7.02
CA PRO A 66 0.02 3.30 -7.97
C PRO A 66 0.22 3.70 -9.43
N ALA A 67 0.30 5.00 -9.73
CA ALA A 67 0.53 5.51 -11.08
C ALA A 67 2.01 5.51 -11.49
N VAL A 68 2.92 5.18 -10.57
CA VAL A 68 4.35 5.17 -10.82
C VAL A 68 4.83 3.75 -11.13
N ASP A 69 5.17 3.50 -12.39
CA ASP A 69 5.61 2.19 -12.92
C ASP A 69 7.00 1.72 -12.42
N SER A 70 7.64 2.45 -11.51
CA SER A 70 8.96 2.12 -11.00
C SER A 70 8.86 1.50 -9.60
N PRO A 71 9.35 0.26 -9.39
CA PRO A 71 9.30 -0.41 -8.08
C PRO A 71 10.11 0.31 -6.99
N THR A 72 11.03 1.19 -7.39
CA THR A 72 11.81 2.07 -6.49
C THR A 72 11.16 3.44 -6.25
N LYS A 73 10.10 3.79 -6.99
CA LYS A 73 9.38 5.08 -6.90
C LYS A 73 7.88 4.93 -6.64
N SER A 74 7.35 3.72 -6.55
CA SER A 74 6.13 3.42 -5.79
C SER A 74 6.45 3.78 -4.34
N ARG A 75 6.37 5.07 -4.05
CA ARG A 75 6.99 5.71 -2.90
C ARG A 75 6.11 5.45 -1.68
N GLU A 76 6.14 4.23 -1.17
CA GLU A 76 5.66 3.93 0.18
C GLU A 76 6.46 4.85 1.11
N THR A 77 5.85 5.97 1.48
CA THR A 77 6.49 6.96 2.34
C THR A 77 5.78 6.84 3.67
N PRO A 78 6.31 6.06 4.62
CA PRO A 78 5.83 6.12 5.98
C PRO A 78 6.16 7.50 6.54
N LEU A 79 5.14 8.15 7.07
CA LEU A 79 5.25 9.44 7.70
C LEU A 79 4.80 9.32 9.16
N ASP A 80 5.59 9.87 10.09
CA ASP A 80 5.22 9.99 11.50
C ASP A 80 4.76 11.41 11.81
N SER A 81 3.76 11.53 12.70
CA SER A 81 3.31 12.83 13.19
C SER A 81 4.16 13.29 14.37
N ALA A 82 5.17 14.10 14.08
CA ALA A 82 5.89 14.86 15.09
C ALA A 82 5.21 16.22 15.30
N GLY A 83 4.13 16.24 16.07
CA GLY A 83 3.35 17.46 16.33
C GLY A 83 2.42 17.83 15.16
N HIS A 84 2.64 18.98 14.51
CA HIS A 84 1.84 19.44 13.36
C HIS A 84 2.48 19.16 11.99
N GLN A 85 3.59 18.41 11.97
CA GLN A 85 4.33 18.10 10.75
C GLN A 85 4.50 16.59 10.62
N LEU A 86 4.25 16.10 9.41
CA LEU A 86 4.52 14.72 9.03
C LEU A 86 5.96 14.61 8.52
N VAL A 87 6.71 13.67 9.08
CA VAL A 87 8.14 13.46 8.81
C VAL A 87 8.33 12.10 8.18
N GLU A 88 9.05 12.04 7.05
CA GLU A 88 9.43 10.77 6.41
C GLU A 88 10.34 9.97 7.32
N ILE A 89 9.99 8.69 7.48
CA ILE A 89 10.70 7.75 8.34
C ILE A 89 11.52 6.81 7.47
N ASP A 90 12.74 6.50 7.91
CA ASP A 90 13.52 5.41 7.33
C ASP A 90 12.79 4.07 7.52
N TRP A 91 12.60 3.34 6.43
CA TRP A 91 11.93 2.04 6.44
C TRP A 91 12.67 1.03 5.57
N THR A 92 12.38 -0.24 5.83
CA THR A 92 12.89 -1.34 5.00
C THR A 92 11.80 -2.38 4.84
N LEU A 93 11.64 -2.86 3.60
CA LEU A 93 10.71 -3.95 3.32
C LEU A 93 11.25 -5.23 3.94
N VAL A 94 10.54 -5.75 4.94
CA VAL A 94 10.80 -7.07 5.51
C VAL A 94 9.65 -7.98 5.10
N SER A 95 9.99 -9.16 4.61
CA SER A 95 9.02 -10.21 4.29
C SER A 95 9.17 -11.39 5.24
N GLU A 96 8.10 -12.13 5.46
CA GLU A 96 8.15 -13.44 6.12
C GLU A 96 8.60 -14.53 5.11
N GLN A 97 9.02 -15.71 5.57
CA GLN A 97 9.47 -16.78 4.67
C GLN A 97 8.37 -17.26 3.74
N SER A 98 7.12 -17.39 4.22
CA SER A 98 5.99 -17.80 3.39
C SER A 98 5.69 -16.76 2.31
N GLU A 99 5.75 -15.47 2.64
CA GLU A 99 5.60 -14.38 1.68
C GLU A 99 6.69 -14.43 0.61
N ARG A 100 7.96 -14.62 0.99
CA ARG A 100 9.07 -14.74 0.03
C ARG A 100 8.85 -15.86 -0.98
N ILE A 101 8.40 -17.02 -0.50
CA ILE A 101 8.13 -18.18 -1.36
C ILE A 101 6.97 -17.88 -2.31
N GLY A 102 5.89 -17.28 -1.81
CA GLY A 102 4.74 -16.88 -2.61
C GLY A 102 5.09 -15.84 -3.68
N ILE A 103 5.84 -14.80 -3.30
CA ILE A 103 6.31 -13.73 -4.19
C ILE A 103 7.21 -14.31 -5.29
N ASP A 104 8.19 -15.15 -4.93
CA ASP A 104 9.09 -15.80 -5.89
C ASP A 104 8.31 -16.66 -6.89
N HIS A 105 7.29 -17.38 -6.42
CA HIS A 105 6.43 -18.17 -7.29
C HIS A 105 5.70 -17.30 -8.33
N ILE A 106 5.06 -16.21 -7.88
CA ILE A 106 4.34 -15.27 -8.76
C ILE A 106 5.30 -14.60 -9.74
N ALA A 107 6.48 -14.19 -9.28
CA ALA A 107 7.51 -13.57 -10.11
C ALA A 107 8.00 -14.52 -11.23
N ARG A 108 8.17 -15.82 -10.95
CA ARG A 108 8.55 -16.80 -11.97
C ARG A 108 7.45 -17.00 -13.00
N LEU A 109 6.18 -17.03 -12.58
CA LEU A 109 5.06 -17.16 -13.50
C LEU A 109 4.99 -15.95 -14.45
N SER A 110 5.09 -14.72 -13.94
CA SER A 110 5.06 -13.52 -14.78
C SER A 110 6.17 -13.52 -15.83
N HIS A 111 7.39 -13.93 -15.45
CA HIS A 111 8.50 -14.07 -16.39
C HIS A 111 8.24 -15.16 -17.45
N GLN A 112 7.71 -16.32 -17.07
CA GLN A 112 7.36 -17.39 -18.01
C GLN A 112 6.29 -16.94 -19.00
N HIS A 113 5.28 -16.20 -18.55
CA HIS A 113 4.23 -15.65 -19.40
C HIS A 113 4.78 -14.63 -20.39
N LEU A 114 5.69 -13.74 -19.96
CA LEU A 114 6.36 -12.79 -20.85
C LEU A 114 7.24 -13.49 -21.90
N ILE A 115 8.03 -14.48 -21.50
CA ILE A 115 8.89 -15.25 -22.43
C ILE A 115 8.05 -15.98 -23.48
N ARG A 116 6.92 -16.58 -23.08
CA ARG A 116 5.99 -17.24 -24.01
C ARG A 116 5.35 -16.26 -24.97
N TYR A 117 4.93 -15.10 -24.49
CA TYR A 117 4.33 -14.06 -25.32
C TYR A 117 5.32 -13.52 -26.37
N VAL A 118 6.56 -13.23 -25.96
CA VAL A 118 7.63 -12.81 -26.86
C VAL A 118 7.94 -13.91 -27.87
N SER A 119 8.08 -15.17 -27.44
CA SER A 119 8.32 -16.30 -28.35
C SER A 119 7.17 -16.50 -29.35
N PHE A 120 5.92 -16.26 -28.94
CA PHE A 120 4.76 -16.33 -29.84
C PHE A 120 4.83 -15.22 -30.90
N ILE A 121 5.12 -13.98 -30.52
CA ILE A 121 5.29 -12.86 -31.46
C ILE A 121 6.42 -13.15 -32.46
N PHE A 122 7.60 -13.58 -31.99
CA PHE A 122 8.71 -13.92 -32.89
C PHE A 122 8.38 -15.08 -33.84
N SER A 123 7.66 -16.10 -33.38
CA SER A 123 7.25 -17.23 -34.24
C SER A 123 6.18 -16.87 -35.27
N HIS A 124 5.33 -15.89 -34.97
CA HIS A 124 4.23 -15.48 -35.85
C HIS A 124 4.64 -14.38 -36.83
N PHE A 125 5.41 -13.38 -36.37
CA PHE A 125 5.86 -12.25 -37.19
C PHE A 125 7.23 -12.45 -37.83
N GLY A 126 8.12 -13.27 -37.25
CA GLY A 126 9.41 -13.62 -37.86
C GLY A 126 9.29 -14.54 -39.09
N LYS A 127 8.13 -15.14 -39.32
CA LYS A 127 7.84 -15.94 -40.54
C LYS A 127 7.35 -15.09 -41.72
N ILE A 128 7.05 -13.81 -41.52
CA ILE A 128 6.51 -12.91 -42.55
C ILE A 128 7.62 -12.10 -43.24
N SER A 129 8.88 -12.26 -42.83
CA SER A 129 10.06 -11.74 -43.54
C SER A 129 10.86 -12.89 -44.18
N ASN A 130 10.39 -13.41 -45.31
CA ASN A 130 11.23 -14.05 -46.33
C ASN A 130 10.45 -14.12 -47.65
#